data_AF-A0A2Z5GBF9-F1
#
_entry.id   AF-A0A2Z5GBF9-F1
#
_cell.length_a   1.000
_cell.length_b   1.000
_cell.length_c   1.000
_cell.angle_alpha   90.00
_cell.angle_beta   90.00
_cell.angle_gamma   90.00
#
_symmetry.space_group_name_H-M   'P 1'
#
loop_
_entity.id
_entity.type
_entity.pdbx_description
1 polymer ?
#
loop_
_entity_poly.entity_id
_entity_poly.type
_entity_poly.pdbx_seq_one_letter_code
_entity_poly.pdbx_strand_id
1 'polypeptide(L)'
;MSCLAQATTARVDELQQQIAQNGSQTNAGSPKTSSPIPRQLWGKWTIGKVLPTQNVSCWDQKQANALVGTTLKYRADSFAWNGKTISNSGSTTSTVQRKDFAADNSGSAGSVDFHQLGINSTTVQQIEIQHPDASVYDKSAECCAAVPGETVMLTGQNSLVFGVCGVYYRASRTAQGKS
;
A
#
# COMPACT_ATOMS: atom_id res chain seq x y z
N MET A 1 61.86 1.65 9.62
CA MET A 1 60.80 1.97 10.61
C MET A 1 60.00 3.18 10.14
N SER A 2 58.93 3.00 9.35
CA SER A 2 57.92 4.06 9.07
C SER A 2 56.73 3.54 8.24
N CYS A 3 55.91 2.63 8.80
CA CYS A 3 54.56 2.36 8.24
C CYS A 3 53.44 2.43 9.29
N LEU A 4 53.74 2.39 10.60
CA LEU A 4 52.70 2.42 11.63
C LEU A 4 52.21 3.84 12.02
N ALA A 5 52.99 4.89 11.79
CA ALA A 5 52.62 6.25 12.22
C ALA A 5 51.64 6.95 11.25
N GLN A 6 51.66 6.60 9.96
CA GLN A 6 50.82 7.26 8.95
C GLN A 6 49.38 6.72 8.90
N ALA A 7 49.16 5.48 9.35
CA ALA A 7 47.84 4.85 9.35
C ALA A 7 46.91 5.40 10.46
N THR A 8 47.48 5.92 11.55
CA THR A 8 46.70 6.40 12.70
C THR A 8 46.20 7.83 12.50
N THR A 9 47.01 8.72 11.91
CA THR A 9 46.61 10.10 11.65
C THR A 9 45.52 10.19 10.59
N ALA A 10 45.62 9.40 9.52
CA ALA A 10 44.60 9.35 8.47
C ALA A 10 43.22 8.91 9.00
N ARG A 11 43.18 7.96 9.95
CA ARG A 11 41.91 7.52 10.56
C ARG A 11 41.34 8.50 11.58
N VAL A 12 42.18 9.30 12.25
CA VAL A 12 41.73 10.38 13.15
C VAL A 12 41.16 11.53 12.33
N ASP A 13 41.78 11.89 11.20
CA ASP A 13 41.27 12.92 10.29
C ASP A 13 39.95 12.47 9.62
N GLU A 14 39.82 11.20 9.23
CA GLU A 14 38.56 10.64 8.70
C GLU A 14 37.43 10.64 9.73
N LEU A 15 37.72 10.30 10.99
CA LEU A 15 36.71 10.34 12.07
C LEU A 15 36.30 11.78 12.41
N GLN A 16 37.23 12.74 12.40
CA GLN A 16 36.89 14.16 12.60
C GLN A 16 36.10 14.74 11.43
N GLN A 17 36.37 14.33 10.19
CA GLN A 17 35.56 14.73 9.03
C GLN A 17 34.15 14.12 9.07
N GLN A 18 33.99 12.88 9.54
CA GLN A 18 32.67 12.26 9.73
C GLN A 18 31.86 12.95 10.83
N ILE A 19 32.50 13.41 11.92
CA ILE A 19 31.83 14.18 12.99
C ILE A 19 31.47 15.59 12.51
N ALA A 20 32.30 16.25 11.69
CA ALA A 20 31.99 17.56 11.10
C ALA A 20 30.85 17.50 10.07
N GLN A 21 30.73 16.41 9.30
CA GLN A 21 29.62 16.17 8.38
C GLN A 21 28.33 15.80 9.14
N ASN A 22 28.42 15.04 10.25
CA ASN A 22 27.26 14.71 11.09
C ASN A 22 26.81 15.85 12.02
N GLY A 23 27.70 16.81 12.33
CA GLY A 23 27.41 17.96 13.18
C GLY A 23 26.69 19.13 12.48
N SER A 24 26.48 19.06 11.16
CA SER A 24 25.85 20.12 10.36
C SER A 24 24.47 19.75 9.82
N GLN A 25 23.89 18.62 10.25
CA GLN A 25 22.48 18.33 10.01
C GLN A 25 21.62 18.72 11.22
N THR A 26 21.64 20.01 11.56
CA THR A 26 20.38 20.67 11.95
C THR A 26 19.51 20.77 10.69
N ASN A 27 19.05 19.61 10.21
CA ASN A 27 17.88 19.57 9.37
C ASN A 27 16.74 20.08 10.26
N ALA A 28 16.50 21.39 10.24
CA ALA A 28 15.14 21.88 10.10
C ALA A 28 14.60 21.19 8.85
N GLY A 29 14.21 19.92 9.01
CA GLY A 29 13.68 19.10 7.96
C GLY A 29 12.42 19.81 7.53
N SER A 30 12.50 20.49 6.38
CA SER A 30 11.31 20.77 5.61
C SER A 30 10.56 19.44 5.58
N PRO A 31 9.32 19.36 6.13
CA PRO A 31 8.62 18.10 6.20
C PRO A 31 8.62 17.54 4.78
N LYS A 32 9.20 16.35 4.59
CA LYS A 32 9.05 15.61 3.33
C LYS A 32 7.54 15.56 3.12
N THR A 33 7.02 16.36 2.19
CA THR A 33 5.61 16.38 1.89
C THR A 33 5.31 15.02 1.28
N SER A 34 4.82 14.11 2.12
CA SER A 34 4.24 12.84 1.72
C SER A 34 3.34 13.10 0.52
N SER A 35 3.55 12.35 -0.57
CA SER A 35 2.70 12.50 -1.75
C SER A 35 1.25 12.17 -1.33
N PRO A 36 0.32 13.13 -1.47
CA PRO A 36 -1.03 12.95 -0.96
C PRO A 36 -1.74 11.85 -1.74
N ILE A 37 -2.62 11.10 -1.07
CA ILE A 37 -3.47 10.11 -1.74
C ILE A 37 -4.22 10.79 -2.90
N PRO A 38 -4.19 10.24 -4.13
CA PRO A 38 -4.80 10.87 -5.29
C PRO A 38 -6.29 11.14 -5.12
N ARG A 39 -6.75 12.30 -5.63
CA ARG A 39 -8.15 12.75 -5.55
C ARG A 39 -9.16 11.74 -6.09
N GLN A 40 -8.74 10.90 -7.03
CA GLN A 40 -9.59 9.87 -7.63
C GLN A 40 -10.12 8.89 -6.56
N LEU A 41 -9.37 8.62 -5.49
CA LEU A 41 -9.79 7.74 -4.39
C LEU A 41 -10.61 8.42 -3.31
N TRP A 42 -10.62 9.75 -3.23
CA TRP A 42 -11.22 10.44 -2.11
C TRP A 42 -12.70 10.09 -1.92
N GLY A 43 -13.12 10.13 -0.65
CA GLY A 43 -14.49 9.83 -0.25
C GLY A 43 -14.66 8.40 0.26
N LYS A 44 -15.92 7.95 0.29
CA LYS A 44 -16.35 6.68 0.89
C LYS A 44 -16.60 5.63 -0.20
N TRP A 45 -16.04 4.45 -0.02
CA TRP A 45 -16.23 3.28 -0.87
C TRP A 45 -16.85 2.16 -0.04
N THR A 46 -17.88 1.51 -0.56
CA THR A 46 -18.52 0.34 0.05
C THR A 46 -17.96 -0.92 -0.58
N ILE A 47 -17.50 -1.86 0.25
CA ILE A 47 -17.01 -3.17 -0.17
C ILE A 47 -18.23 -4.04 -0.47
N GLY A 48 -18.44 -4.37 -1.74
CA GLY A 48 -19.69 -5.00 -2.19
C GLY A 48 -19.66 -6.52 -2.21
N LYS A 49 -18.54 -7.11 -2.63
CA LYS A 49 -18.40 -8.57 -2.74
C LYS A 49 -16.94 -9.02 -2.76
N VAL A 50 -16.74 -10.27 -2.35
CA VAL A 50 -15.54 -11.06 -2.66
C VAL A 50 -15.57 -11.42 -4.15
N LEU A 51 -14.42 -11.38 -4.82
CA LEU A 51 -14.25 -11.82 -6.19
C LEU A 51 -13.81 -13.30 -6.19
N PRO A 52 -14.39 -14.14 -7.06
CA PRO A 52 -14.01 -15.55 -7.11
C PRO A 52 -12.65 -15.68 -7.79
N THR A 53 -11.60 -15.95 -7.01
CA THR A 53 -10.24 -16.17 -7.49
C THR A 53 -9.77 -17.60 -7.25
N GLN A 54 -8.80 -18.06 -8.05
CA GLN A 54 -8.26 -19.42 -8.00
C GLN A 54 -6.87 -19.44 -7.35
N ASN A 55 -6.77 -18.91 -6.13
CA ASN A 55 -5.54 -18.89 -5.33
C ASN A 55 -5.82 -19.29 -3.88
N VAL A 56 -4.77 -19.70 -3.16
CA VAL A 56 -4.82 -19.86 -1.71
C VAL A 56 -4.91 -18.49 -1.04
N SER A 57 -5.87 -18.31 -0.14
CA SER A 57 -5.96 -17.17 0.78
C SER A 57 -5.50 -17.55 2.17
N CYS A 58 -4.95 -16.60 2.91
CA CYS A 58 -4.68 -16.79 4.35
C CYS A 58 -5.91 -16.51 5.23
N TRP A 59 -7.04 -16.15 4.61
CA TRP A 59 -8.34 -16.02 5.27
C TRP A 59 -9.29 -17.14 4.87
N ASP A 60 -10.05 -17.63 5.85
CA ASP A 60 -11.23 -18.46 5.61
C ASP A 60 -12.42 -17.63 5.08
N GLN A 61 -13.50 -18.32 4.70
CA GLN A 61 -14.70 -17.67 4.16
C GLN A 61 -15.34 -16.67 5.14
N LYS A 62 -15.27 -16.93 6.45
CA LYS A 62 -15.86 -16.07 7.48
C LYS A 62 -15.05 -14.78 7.63
N GLN A 63 -13.73 -14.88 7.61
CA GLN A 63 -12.81 -13.73 7.61
C GLN A 63 -12.97 -12.93 6.32
N ALA A 64 -13.02 -13.60 5.17
CA ALA A 64 -13.25 -12.94 3.87
C ALA A 64 -14.57 -12.14 3.86
N ASN A 65 -15.66 -12.75 4.35
CA ASN A 65 -16.97 -12.09 4.36
C ASN A 65 -17.07 -10.95 5.38
N ALA A 66 -16.16 -10.84 6.35
CA ALA A 66 -16.20 -9.79 7.37
C ALA A 66 -15.99 -8.38 6.79
N LEU A 67 -15.35 -8.27 5.61
CA LEU A 67 -15.15 -6.98 4.95
C LEU A 67 -16.35 -6.56 4.10
N VAL A 68 -17.18 -7.50 3.67
CA VAL A 68 -18.33 -7.22 2.81
C VAL A 68 -19.35 -6.37 3.58
N GLY A 69 -19.85 -5.31 2.94
CA GLY A 69 -20.74 -4.32 3.55
C GLY A 69 -20.03 -3.24 4.37
N THR A 70 -18.74 -3.41 4.69
CA THR A 70 -17.93 -2.38 5.36
C THR A 70 -17.45 -1.33 4.35
N THR A 71 -16.79 -0.27 4.85
CA THR A 71 -16.44 0.88 4.03
C THR A 71 -14.98 1.30 4.20
N LEU A 72 -14.36 1.67 3.08
CA LEU A 72 -13.09 2.37 3.02
C LEU A 72 -13.35 3.86 2.87
N LYS A 73 -12.54 4.69 3.51
CA LYS A 73 -12.60 6.15 3.36
C LYS A 73 -11.21 6.69 3.07
N TYR A 74 -11.09 7.57 2.07
CA TYR A 74 -9.82 8.19 1.70
C TYR A 74 -9.91 9.71 1.78
N ARG A 75 -8.82 10.31 2.26
CA ARG A 75 -8.52 11.75 2.28
C ARG A 75 -7.10 11.95 1.76
N ALA A 76 -6.64 13.19 1.63
CA ALA A 76 -5.28 13.48 1.13
C ALA A 76 -4.17 12.88 2.02
N ASP A 77 -4.38 12.90 3.33
CA ASP A 77 -3.38 12.62 4.36
C ASP A 77 -3.65 11.32 5.13
N SER A 78 -4.73 10.61 4.79
CA SER A 78 -5.20 9.48 5.58
C SER A 78 -6.18 8.61 4.83
N PHE A 79 -6.30 7.38 5.29
CA PHE A 79 -7.36 6.48 4.91
C PHE A 79 -7.89 5.75 6.14
N ALA A 80 -9.10 5.21 6.05
CA ALA A 80 -9.75 4.57 7.17
C ALA A 80 -10.56 3.35 6.75
N TRP A 81 -10.51 2.34 7.61
CA TRP A 81 -11.35 1.16 7.54
C TRP A 81 -11.91 0.88 8.94
N ASN A 82 -13.19 0.48 8.99
CA ASN A 82 -13.92 0.16 10.22
C ASN A 82 -13.73 1.18 11.37
N GLY A 83 -13.72 2.48 11.05
CA GLY A 83 -13.55 3.56 12.02
C GLY A 83 -12.11 3.83 12.45
N LYS A 84 -11.15 2.95 12.12
CA LYS A 84 -9.73 3.17 12.38
C LYS A 84 -9.11 3.98 11.25
N THR A 85 -8.52 5.12 11.61
CA THR A 85 -7.84 6.04 10.68
C THR A 85 -6.34 5.77 10.70
N ILE A 86 -5.72 5.80 9.53
CA ILE A 86 -4.32 5.49 9.28
C ILE A 86 -3.72 6.64 8.49
N SER A 87 -2.61 7.16 8.98
CA SER A 87 -1.91 8.28 8.36
C SER A 87 -1.17 7.86 7.09
N ASN A 88 -1.22 8.71 6.08
CA ASN A 88 -0.48 8.57 4.83
C ASN A 88 0.97 9.04 4.99
N SER A 89 1.95 8.16 4.77
CA SER A 89 3.38 8.53 4.68
C SER A 89 3.87 8.72 3.24
N GLY A 90 3.04 8.41 2.25
CA GLY A 90 3.28 8.64 0.84
C GLY A 90 2.26 7.88 -0.01
N SER A 91 2.11 8.26 -1.27
CA SER A 91 1.38 7.42 -2.21
C SER A 91 2.04 7.41 -3.58
N THR A 92 1.95 6.25 -4.23
CA THR A 92 2.49 6.00 -5.57
C THR A 92 1.34 5.62 -6.48
N THR A 93 1.31 6.19 -7.67
CA THR A 93 0.39 5.78 -8.74
C THR A 93 1.21 5.12 -9.85
N SER A 94 0.85 3.89 -10.20
CA SER A 94 1.51 3.13 -11.27
C SER A 94 0.49 2.58 -12.26
N THR A 95 0.97 2.17 -13.43
CA THR A 95 0.17 1.43 -14.40
C THR A 95 0.61 -0.03 -14.36
N VAL A 96 -0.33 -0.92 -14.03
CA VAL A 96 -0.09 -2.36 -14.00
C VAL A 96 -0.59 -2.96 -15.30
N GLN A 97 0.29 -3.70 -15.98
CA GLN A 97 -0.05 -4.46 -17.18
C GLN A 97 -0.65 -5.80 -16.80
N ARG A 98 -1.62 -6.29 -17.57
CA ARG A 98 -2.26 -7.59 -17.37
C ARG A 98 -1.25 -8.74 -17.29
N LYS A 99 -0.26 -8.73 -18.19
CA LYS A 99 0.77 -9.78 -18.25
C LYS A 99 1.65 -9.80 -17.00
N ASP A 100 2.00 -8.62 -16.50
CA ASP A 100 2.88 -8.47 -15.35
C ASP A 100 2.13 -8.86 -14.08
N PHE A 101 0.87 -8.41 -13.94
CA PHE A 101 0.01 -8.84 -12.85
C PHE A 101 -0.15 -10.36 -12.79
N ALA A 102 -0.43 -11.00 -13.92
CA ALA A 102 -0.59 -12.46 -13.95
C ALA A 102 0.71 -13.18 -13.59
N ALA A 103 1.87 -12.69 -14.05
CA ALA A 103 3.17 -13.26 -13.68
C ALA A 103 3.44 -13.12 -12.17
N ASP A 104 3.17 -11.94 -11.60
CA ASP A 104 3.41 -11.64 -10.19
C ASP A 104 2.43 -12.35 -9.23
N ASN A 105 1.25 -12.74 -9.72
CA ASN A 105 0.18 -13.36 -8.94
C ASN A 105 -0.09 -14.82 -9.34
N SER A 106 0.89 -15.50 -9.94
CA SER A 106 0.81 -16.93 -10.27
C SER A 106 1.90 -17.74 -9.57
N GLY A 107 1.54 -18.92 -9.06
CA GLY A 107 2.49 -19.84 -8.43
C GLY A 107 1.90 -21.22 -8.17
N SER A 108 2.60 -22.03 -7.39
CA SER A 108 2.14 -23.38 -7.01
C SER A 108 0.84 -23.39 -6.22
N ALA A 109 0.52 -22.29 -5.54
CA ALA A 109 -0.69 -22.10 -4.75
C ALA A 109 -1.88 -21.51 -5.55
N GLY A 110 -1.77 -21.45 -6.88
CA GLY A 110 -2.81 -20.95 -7.78
C GLY A 110 -2.42 -19.68 -8.52
N SER A 111 -3.38 -19.09 -9.23
CA SER A 111 -3.17 -17.89 -10.05
C SER A 111 -4.33 -16.93 -9.99
N VAL A 112 -4.01 -15.63 -10.00
CA VAL A 112 -4.98 -14.55 -10.13
C VAL A 112 -4.61 -13.69 -11.34
N ASP A 113 -5.60 -13.39 -12.17
CA ASP A 113 -5.45 -12.52 -13.33
C ASP A 113 -6.54 -11.46 -13.38
N PHE A 114 -6.42 -10.53 -14.33
CA PHE A 114 -7.41 -9.47 -14.53
C PHE A 114 -8.81 -9.99 -14.85
N HIS A 115 -8.95 -11.13 -15.53
CA HIS A 115 -10.26 -11.68 -15.88
C HIS A 115 -11.01 -12.13 -14.62
N GLN A 116 -10.34 -12.83 -13.70
CA GLN A 116 -10.90 -13.20 -12.40
C GLN A 116 -11.32 -11.97 -11.57
N LEU A 117 -10.59 -10.86 -11.72
CA LEU A 117 -10.91 -9.58 -11.08
C LEU A 117 -12.00 -8.77 -11.80
N GLY A 118 -12.43 -9.23 -12.98
CA GLY A 118 -13.36 -8.55 -13.87
C GLY A 118 -12.82 -7.23 -14.42
N ILE A 119 -11.52 -7.16 -14.67
CA ILE A 119 -10.79 -6.06 -15.31
C ILE A 119 -10.61 -6.42 -16.79
N ASN A 120 -11.36 -5.76 -17.67
CA ASN A 120 -11.37 -6.11 -19.10
C ASN A 120 -10.26 -5.41 -19.91
N SER A 121 -9.64 -4.36 -19.36
CA SER A 121 -8.55 -3.61 -19.99
C SER A 121 -7.22 -4.36 -19.94
N THR A 122 -6.28 -4.00 -20.82
CA THR A 122 -4.91 -4.56 -20.82
C THR A 122 -4.03 -3.95 -19.73
N THR A 123 -4.39 -2.77 -19.24
CA THR A 123 -3.75 -2.07 -18.13
C THR A 123 -4.77 -1.62 -17.10
N VAL A 124 -4.33 -1.40 -15.86
CA VAL A 124 -5.12 -0.76 -14.81
C VAL A 124 -4.23 0.19 -14.02
N GLN A 125 -4.80 1.31 -13.57
CA GLN A 125 -4.10 2.20 -12.66
C GLN A 125 -4.13 1.61 -11.25
N GLN A 126 -2.95 1.43 -10.64
CA GLN A 126 -2.81 1.03 -9.25
C GLN A 126 -2.38 2.24 -8.43
N ILE A 127 -2.95 2.36 -7.24
CA ILE A 127 -2.52 3.31 -6.22
C ILE A 127 -2.10 2.50 -5.01
N GLU A 128 -0.89 2.78 -4.53
CA GLU A 128 -0.32 2.23 -3.31
C GLU A 128 -0.12 3.37 -2.31
N ILE A 129 -0.57 3.16 -1.08
CA ILE A 129 -0.54 4.13 0.01
C ILE A 129 0.43 3.60 1.06
N GLN A 130 1.54 4.29 1.24
CA GLN A 130 2.45 4.02 2.33
C GLN A 130 1.88 4.57 3.64
N HIS A 131 2.07 3.82 4.73
CA HIS A 131 1.67 4.24 6.06
C HIS A 131 2.63 3.67 7.11
N PRO A 132 2.68 4.25 8.34
CA PRO A 132 3.31 3.60 9.48
C PRO A 132 2.60 2.28 9.81
N ASP A 133 3.30 1.35 10.46
CA ASP A 133 2.72 0.07 10.87
C ASP A 133 1.39 0.26 11.61
N ALA A 134 0.34 -0.36 11.08
CA ALA A 134 -1.01 -0.23 11.60
C ALA A 134 -1.67 -1.60 11.68
N SER A 135 -1.96 -2.07 12.90
CA SER A 135 -2.80 -3.26 13.09
C SER A 135 -4.27 -2.86 13.06
N VAL A 136 -4.94 -3.01 11.92
CA VAL A 136 -6.36 -2.64 11.81
C VAL A 136 -7.32 -3.82 11.91
N TYR A 137 -6.83 -5.04 11.64
CA TYR A 137 -7.62 -6.26 11.70
C TYR A 137 -7.35 -7.01 13.01
N ASP A 138 -8.22 -6.79 14.01
CA ASP A 138 -8.06 -7.34 15.35
C ASP A 138 -8.57 -8.79 15.44
N LYS A 139 -7.84 -9.73 14.85
CA LYS A 139 -7.96 -11.17 15.13
C LYS A 139 -6.58 -11.83 15.04
N SER A 140 -5.95 -11.95 16.20
CA SER A 140 -4.87 -12.87 16.57
C SER A 140 -4.25 -13.73 15.45
N ALA A 141 -3.14 -13.26 14.89
CA ALA A 141 -1.90 -14.03 14.71
C ALA A 141 -0.94 -13.20 13.84
N GLU A 142 0.16 -12.77 14.47
CA GLU A 142 1.48 -12.62 13.85
C GLU A 142 1.61 -11.73 12.60
N CYS A 143 2.12 -10.51 12.84
CA CYS A 143 3.02 -9.76 11.94
C CYS A 143 2.47 -9.35 10.56
N CYS A 144 2.62 -8.07 10.21
CA CYS A 144 2.26 -7.53 8.87
C CYS A 144 0.77 -7.66 8.51
N ALA A 145 -0.14 -7.18 9.36
CA ALA A 145 -1.55 -7.07 9.02
C ALA A 145 -1.74 -6.14 7.82
N ALA A 146 -1.92 -6.72 6.62
CA ALA A 146 -2.29 -6.00 5.41
C ALA A 146 -3.53 -5.14 5.71
N VAL A 147 -3.42 -3.85 5.41
CA VAL A 147 -4.45 -2.86 5.70
C VAL A 147 -5.41 -2.82 4.53
N PRO A 148 -6.72 -3.08 4.74
CA PRO A 148 -7.69 -3.02 3.66
C PRO A 148 -7.65 -1.67 2.92
N GLY A 149 -7.39 -1.74 1.61
CA GLY A 149 -7.37 -0.58 0.74
C GLY A 149 -6.08 0.23 0.72
N GLU A 150 -4.96 -0.28 1.28
CA GLU A 150 -3.63 0.33 1.13
C GLU A 150 -3.12 0.27 -0.32
N THR A 151 -3.44 -0.81 -1.04
CA THR A 151 -3.18 -0.97 -2.48
C THR A 151 -4.49 -1.24 -3.20
N VAL A 152 -4.81 -0.41 -4.19
CA VAL A 152 -6.06 -0.49 -4.95
C VAL A 152 -5.85 -0.32 -6.44
N MET A 153 -6.58 -1.10 -7.24
CA MET A 153 -6.67 -0.97 -8.69
C MET A 153 -7.96 -0.25 -9.06
N LEU A 154 -7.84 0.87 -9.78
CA LEU A 154 -8.98 1.66 -10.26
C LEU A 154 -9.55 1.02 -11.53
N THR A 155 -10.65 0.29 -11.38
CA THR A 155 -11.32 -0.44 -12.47
C THR A 155 -12.42 0.37 -13.17
N GLY A 156 -12.72 1.55 -12.64
CA GLY A 156 -13.60 2.55 -13.24
C GLY A 156 -13.72 3.78 -12.34
N GLN A 157 -14.45 4.81 -12.77
CA GLN A 157 -14.58 6.06 -11.98
C GLN A 157 -15.18 5.83 -10.59
N ASN A 158 -16.05 4.82 -10.44
CA ASN A 158 -16.73 4.49 -9.19
C ASN A 158 -16.57 3.01 -8.82
N SER A 159 -15.55 2.34 -9.37
CA SER A 159 -15.22 0.95 -9.01
C SER A 159 -13.72 0.80 -8.79
N LEU A 160 -13.37 0.09 -7.74
CA LEU A 160 -12.00 -0.34 -7.49
C LEU A 160 -11.97 -1.82 -7.07
N VAL A 161 -10.80 -2.42 -7.24
CA VAL A 161 -10.47 -3.77 -6.76
C VAL A 161 -9.26 -3.68 -5.84
N PHE A 162 -9.24 -4.48 -4.78
CA PHE A 162 -8.10 -4.58 -3.87
C PHE A 162 -8.02 -5.98 -3.28
N GLY A 163 -6.83 -6.37 -2.82
CA GLY A 163 -6.55 -7.66 -2.19
C GLY A 163 -6.16 -7.51 -0.73
N VAL A 164 -6.53 -8.46 0.11
CA VAL A 164 -6.05 -8.61 1.49
C VAL A 164 -5.90 -10.10 1.78
N CYS A 165 -4.70 -10.55 2.18
CA CYS A 165 -4.42 -11.95 2.48
C CYS A 165 -4.82 -12.95 1.35
N GLY A 166 -4.61 -12.57 0.09
CA GLY A 166 -5.01 -13.37 -1.07
C GLY A 166 -6.52 -13.40 -1.36
N VAL A 167 -7.35 -12.64 -0.63
CA VAL A 167 -8.77 -12.45 -0.93
C VAL A 167 -8.96 -11.14 -1.67
N TYR A 168 -9.64 -11.17 -2.82
CA TYR A 168 -9.89 -9.97 -3.63
C TYR A 168 -11.33 -9.49 -3.48
N TYR A 169 -11.49 -8.16 -3.48
CA TYR A 169 -12.79 -7.52 -3.27
C TYR A 169 -13.05 -6.51 -4.38
N ARG A 170 -14.34 -6.33 -4.68
CA ARG A 170 -14.80 -5.16 -5.42
C ARG A 170 -15.43 -4.15 -4.46
N ALA A 171 -14.96 -2.92 -4.51
CA ALA A 171 -15.62 -1.80 -3.86
C ALA A 171 -16.16 -0.80 -4.89
N SER A 172 -17.18 -0.07 -4.47
CA SER A 172 -17.81 0.96 -5.29
C SER A 172 -18.18 2.16 -4.44
N ARG A 173 -18.29 3.32 -5.08
CA ARG A 173 -18.90 4.51 -4.48
C ARG A 173 -20.14 4.88 -5.28
N THR A 174 -21.09 5.55 -4.65
CA THR A 174 -22.16 6.20 -5.42
C THR A 174 -21.51 7.27 -6.29
N ALA A 175 -21.92 7.35 -7.56
CA ALA A 175 -21.57 8.51 -8.37
C ALA A 175 -22.05 9.74 -7.59
N GLN A 176 -21.14 10.68 -7.32
CA GLN A 176 -21.56 11.98 -6.81
C GLN A 176 -22.44 12.57 -7.91
N GLY A 177 -23.76 12.52 -7.72
CA GLY A 177 -24.68 13.26 -8.55
C GLY A 177 -24.22 14.71 -8.53
N LYS A 178 -24.04 15.31 -9.71
CA LYS A 178 -23.93 16.77 -9.80
C LYS A 178 -25.20 17.33 -9.16
N SER A 179 -25.05 17.95 -7.99
CA SER A 179 -26.07 18.87 -7.47
C SER A 179 -26.18 20.07 -8.40
#